data_AF-A0AAD8XVD6-F1
#
_entry.id   AF-A0AAD8XVD6-F1
#
_cell.length_a   1.000
_cell.length_b   1.000
_cell.length_c   1.000
_cell.angle_alpha   90.00
_cell.angle_beta   90.00
_cell.angle_gamma   90.00
#
_symmetry.space_group_name_H-M   'P 1'
#
loop_
_entity.id
_entity.type
_entity.pdbx_description
1 polymer ?
#
loop_
_entity_poly.entity_id
_entity_poly.type
_entity_poly.pdbx_seq_one_letter_code
_entity_poly.pdbx_strand_id
1 'polypeptide(L)'
;MSFATSAPKVAQAVTATFATYCTADFLSNFIQHPTQKMDYGFLNSFIGREVDQPFWGTRTQHIIGVAGCLAITDHTSQALFQKVFKKELCFAKSPAAFVAHTFLFIFSGVTLYCAGDAALNPNHKEEDRMTTFKSETYNSYVGSNTAWFEPYVPVAVAKLAGPAAGSSWLGSALLPATLAYSTVKGVGWNDWGNSGLNELEEKMNGVGVEK
;
A
#
# COMPACT_ATOMS: atom_id res chain seq x y z
N MET A 1 -30.58 17.29 22.68
CA MET A 1 -29.89 16.18 23.35
C MET A 1 -28.48 16.09 22.79
N SER A 2 -27.54 15.85 23.70
CA SER A 2 -26.07 15.94 23.58
C SER A 2 -25.46 15.32 22.32
N PHE A 3 -24.54 16.06 21.69
CA PHE A 3 -23.52 15.54 20.77
C PHE A 3 -22.52 14.71 21.58
N ALA A 4 -22.75 13.40 21.67
CA ALA A 4 -21.80 12.46 22.27
C ALA A 4 -21.24 11.50 21.20
N THR A 5 -20.04 11.84 20.73
CA THR A 5 -18.90 10.93 20.49
C THR A 5 -19.10 9.69 19.57
N SER A 6 -19.08 9.91 18.25
CA SER A 6 -18.89 8.85 17.23
C SER A 6 -17.41 8.58 16.86
N ALA A 7 -16.46 9.37 17.38
CA ALA A 7 -15.03 9.30 17.06
C ALA A 7 -14.31 7.96 17.39
N PRO A 8 -14.62 7.20 18.46
CA PRO A 8 -13.84 6.01 18.82
C PRO A 8 -13.85 4.89 17.78
N LYS A 9 -14.96 4.74 17.03
CA LYS A 9 -15.12 3.64 16.06
C LYS A 9 -14.35 3.87 14.76
N VAL A 10 -14.26 5.12 14.30
CA VAL A 10 -13.55 5.46 13.06
C VAL A 10 -12.04 5.35 13.27
N ALA A 11 -11.52 5.90 14.38
CA ALA A 11 -10.10 5.80 14.68
C ALA A 11 -9.64 4.32 14.82
N GLN A 12 -10.45 3.47 15.46
CA GLN A 12 -10.18 2.04 15.55
C GLN A 12 -10.20 1.35 14.17
N ALA A 13 -11.19 1.68 13.33
CA ALA A 13 -11.29 1.11 11.99
C ALA A 13 -10.11 1.54 11.10
N VAL A 14 -9.73 2.82 11.12
CA VAL A 14 -8.55 3.34 10.42
C VAL A 14 -7.28 2.63 10.92
N THR A 15 -7.13 2.43 12.23
CA THR A 15 -5.97 1.73 12.82
C THR A 15 -5.90 0.27 12.36
N ALA A 16 -7.03 -0.44 12.32
CA ALA A 16 -7.09 -1.81 11.85
C ALA A 16 -6.77 -1.92 10.34
N THR A 17 -7.29 -0.99 9.54
CA THR A 17 -6.97 -0.87 8.11
C THR A 17 -5.48 -0.58 7.92
N PHE A 18 -4.93 0.37 8.67
CA PHE A 18 -3.50 0.72 8.64
C PHE A 18 -2.62 -0.50 8.95
N ALA A 19 -2.89 -1.23 10.02
CA ALA A 19 -2.15 -2.45 10.36
C ALA A 19 -2.27 -3.53 9.26
N THR A 20 -3.45 -3.69 8.67
CA THR A 20 -3.67 -4.61 7.55
C THR A 20 -2.83 -4.21 6.34
N TYR A 21 -2.84 -2.93 5.98
CA TYR A 21 -2.06 -2.40 4.86
C TYR A 21 -0.56 -2.46 5.09
N CYS A 22 -0.07 -2.16 6.29
CA CYS A 22 1.35 -2.35 6.63
C CYS A 22 1.77 -3.82 6.45
N THR A 23 0.95 -4.75 6.93
CA THR A 23 1.23 -6.18 6.79
C THR A 23 1.18 -6.62 5.33
N ALA A 24 0.19 -6.15 4.58
CA ALA A 24 0.03 -6.46 3.16
C ALA A 24 1.19 -5.92 2.30
N ASP A 25 1.60 -4.68 2.54
CA ASP A 25 2.73 -4.03 1.87
C ASP A 25 4.02 -4.80 2.17
N PHE A 26 4.28 -5.13 3.43
CA PHE A 26 5.40 -5.99 3.83
C PHE A 26 5.38 -7.35 3.11
N LEU A 27 4.24 -8.04 3.10
CA LEU A 27 4.10 -9.34 2.44
C LEU A 27 4.28 -9.25 0.92
N SER A 28 3.83 -8.16 0.30
CA SER A 28 4.01 -7.96 -1.15
C SER A 28 5.50 -7.86 -1.54
N ASN A 29 6.37 -7.35 -0.66
CA ASN A 29 7.82 -7.35 -0.92
C ASN A 29 8.36 -8.78 -1.07
N PHE A 30 7.83 -9.78 -0.33
CA PHE A 30 8.25 -11.18 -0.50
C PHE A 30 7.74 -11.79 -1.80
N ILE A 31 6.62 -11.30 -2.33
CA ILE A 31 6.11 -11.74 -3.63
C ILE A 31 6.96 -11.15 -4.75
N GLN A 32 7.31 -9.87 -4.63
CA GLN A 32 8.08 -9.14 -5.64
C GLN A 32 9.57 -9.49 -5.63
N HIS A 33 10.07 -9.78 -4.44
CA HIS A 33 11.49 -9.97 -4.16
C HIS A 33 11.76 -11.23 -3.34
N PRO A 34 11.38 -12.42 -3.85
CA PRO A 34 11.34 -13.66 -3.07
C PRO A 34 12.70 -14.12 -2.53
N THR A 35 13.80 -13.68 -3.15
CA THR A 35 15.15 -14.09 -2.78
C THR A 35 16.04 -12.93 -2.33
N GLN A 36 15.57 -11.69 -2.43
CA GLN A 36 16.39 -10.53 -2.11
C GLN A 36 16.24 -10.10 -0.64
N LYS A 37 17.35 -9.63 -0.08
CA LYS A 37 17.37 -8.86 1.16
C LYS A 37 16.90 -7.45 0.86
N MET A 38 15.87 -7.03 1.58
CA MET A 38 15.29 -5.69 1.50
C MET A 38 15.85 -4.77 2.58
N ASP A 39 15.89 -3.47 2.31
CA ASP A 39 16.30 -2.45 3.26
C ASP A 39 15.11 -1.96 4.09
N TYR A 40 14.97 -2.46 5.31
CA TYR A 40 13.95 -2.01 6.26
C TYR A 40 14.46 -0.94 7.23
N GLY A 41 15.58 -0.28 6.92
CA GLY A 41 16.14 0.79 7.75
C GLY A 41 16.55 0.29 9.13
N PHE A 42 16.13 0.99 10.19
CA PHE A 42 16.46 0.60 11.56
C PHE A 42 16.08 -0.86 11.90
N LEU A 43 15.08 -1.45 11.23
CA LEU A 43 14.67 -2.83 11.46
C LEU A 43 15.73 -3.86 11.04
N ASN A 44 16.60 -3.52 10.08
CA ASN A 44 17.69 -4.39 9.65
C ASN A 44 18.68 -4.69 10.79
N SER A 45 18.85 -3.75 11.72
CA SER A 45 19.76 -3.92 12.87
C SER A 45 19.37 -5.10 13.77
N PHE A 46 18.07 -5.39 13.93
CA PHE A 46 17.59 -6.49 14.75
C PHE A 46 17.94 -7.88 14.20
N ILE A 47 18.30 -7.97 12.92
CA ILE A 47 18.70 -9.21 12.24
C ILE A 47 20.14 -9.17 11.75
N GLY A 48 20.94 -8.22 12.26
CA GLY A 48 22.37 -8.08 11.94
C GLY A 48 22.65 -7.68 10.50
N ARG A 49 21.72 -7.01 9.82
CA ARG A 49 21.92 -6.48 8.46
C ARG A 49 22.42 -5.03 8.51
N GLU A 50 23.05 -4.63 7.42
CA GLU A 50 23.55 -3.27 7.23
C GLU A 50 22.39 -2.25 7.23
N VAL A 51 22.67 -1.07 7.76
CA VAL A 51 21.76 0.08 7.82
C VAL A 51 22.52 1.29 7.31
N ASP A 52 22.06 1.90 6.22
CA ASP A 52 22.56 3.20 5.77
C ASP A 52 21.72 4.33 6.38
N GLN A 53 20.42 4.36 6.05
CA GLN A 53 19.45 5.29 6.63
C GLN A 53 18.55 4.61 7.64
N PRO A 54 18.20 5.28 8.76
CA PRO A 54 17.31 4.70 9.76
C PRO A 54 15.86 4.62 9.27
N PHE A 55 15.42 5.49 8.36
CA PHE A 55 14.01 5.58 7.94
C PHE A 55 13.81 6.05 6.50
N TRP A 56 14.29 7.23 6.12
CA TRP A 56 14.05 7.80 4.79
C TRP A 56 14.71 6.97 3.68
N GLY A 57 13.98 6.72 2.59
CA GLY A 57 14.45 5.89 1.47
C GLY A 57 14.40 4.39 1.72
N THR A 58 13.87 3.95 2.87
CA THR A 58 13.79 2.53 3.25
C THR A 58 12.40 1.96 2.94
N ARG A 59 12.30 0.63 2.82
CA ARG A 59 11.02 -0.08 2.69
C ARG A 59 10.09 0.17 3.88
N THR A 60 10.63 0.44 5.07
CA THR A 60 9.83 0.75 6.26
C THR A 60 9.10 2.09 6.13
N GLN A 61 9.79 3.12 5.61
CA GLN A 61 9.15 4.41 5.34
C GLN A 61 8.09 4.27 4.26
N HIS A 62 8.37 3.52 3.21
CA HIS A 62 7.38 3.20 2.19
C HIS A 62 6.13 2.52 2.77
N ILE A 63 6.32 1.41 3.49
CA ILE A 63 5.23 0.62 4.10
C ILE A 63 4.35 1.49 4.99
N ILE A 64 4.95 2.21 5.94
CA ILE A 64 4.20 3.01 6.91
C ILE A 64 3.55 4.22 6.23
N GLY A 65 4.28 4.89 5.34
CA GLY A 65 3.80 6.08 4.64
C GLY A 65 2.61 5.77 3.74
N VAL A 66 2.75 4.78 2.85
CA VAL A 66 1.68 4.40 1.93
C VAL A 66 0.49 3.82 2.69
N ALA A 67 0.69 2.90 3.62
CA ALA A 67 -0.41 2.33 4.41
C ALA A 67 -1.18 3.41 5.20
N GLY A 68 -0.47 4.40 5.76
CA GLY A 68 -1.07 5.53 6.47
C GLY A 68 -1.94 6.37 5.56
N CYS A 69 -1.41 6.81 4.42
CA CYS A 69 -2.16 7.59 3.44
C CYS A 69 -3.37 6.81 2.90
N LEU A 70 -3.19 5.53 2.56
CA LEU A 70 -4.28 4.67 2.07
C LEU A 70 -5.37 4.45 3.10
N ALA A 71 -5.03 4.18 4.36
CA ALA A 71 -6.04 4.01 5.41
C ALA A 71 -6.89 5.28 5.59
N ILE A 72 -6.27 6.46 5.51
CA ILE A 72 -7.00 7.73 5.62
C ILE A 72 -7.89 7.96 4.40
N THR A 73 -7.36 7.78 3.18
CA THR A 73 -8.13 8.02 1.96
C THR A 73 -9.23 7.00 1.74
N ASP A 74 -9.03 5.75 2.16
CA ASP A 74 -10.02 4.67 2.12
C ASP A 74 -11.23 5.07 2.96
N HIS A 75 -11.05 5.31 4.27
CA HIS A 75 -12.14 5.69 5.16
C HIS A 75 -12.80 7.01 4.76
N THR A 76 -12.02 7.97 4.23
CA THR A 76 -12.57 9.22 3.67
C THR A 76 -13.44 8.95 2.43
N SER A 77 -12.97 8.10 1.52
CA SER A 77 -13.70 7.70 0.32
C SER A 77 -14.97 6.94 0.68
N GLN A 78 -14.90 5.99 1.62
CA GLN A 78 -16.10 5.28 2.12
C GLN A 78 -17.13 6.27 2.66
N ALA A 79 -16.72 7.25 3.47
CA ALA A 79 -17.62 8.26 4.01
C ALA A 79 -18.26 9.13 2.91
N LEU A 80 -17.49 9.53 1.89
CA LEU A 80 -18.01 10.27 0.73
C LEU A 80 -19.04 9.44 -0.05
N PHE A 81 -18.72 8.19 -0.37
CA PHE A 81 -19.61 7.31 -1.12
C PHE A 81 -20.90 7.02 -0.35
N GLN A 82 -20.82 6.79 0.96
CA GLN A 82 -22.00 6.62 1.81
C GLN A 82 -22.88 7.88 1.82
N LYS A 83 -22.28 9.08 1.89
CA LYS A 83 -23.01 10.35 1.90
C LYS A 83 -23.67 10.67 0.56
N VAL A 84 -22.97 10.44 -0.55
CA VAL A 84 -23.43 10.80 -1.91
C VAL A 84 -24.39 9.77 -2.46
N PHE A 85 -24.04 8.49 -2.41
CA PHE A 85 -24.82 7.43 -3.06
C PHE A 85 -25.88 6.81 -2.15
N LYS A 86 -25.83 7.08 -0.83
CA LYS A 86 -26.76 6.54 0.18
C LYS A 86 -26.95 5.01 0.08
N LYS A 87 -25.91 4.32 -0.39
CA LYS A 87 -25.86 2.87 -0.58
C LYS A 87 -24.78 2.29 0.29
N GLU A 88 -25.02 1.09 0.78
CA GLU A 88 -23.97 0.29 1.41
C GLU A 88 -22.88 0.00 0.36
N LEU A 89 -21.66 0.38 0.71
CA LEU A 89 -20.50 0.20 -0.15
C LEU A 89 -19.97 -1.22 0.07
N CYS A 90 -20.37 -2.14 -0.80
CA CYS A 90 -19.78 -3.47 -0.88
C CYS A 90 -19.91 -3.97 -2.31
N PHE A 91 -18.92 -4.75 -2.75
CA PHE A 91 -18.87 -5.20 -4.12
C PHE A 91 -20.13 -5.97 -4.56
N ALA A 92 -20.71 -6.78 -3.67
CA ALA A 92 -21.90 -7.57 -3.96
C ALA A 92 -23.16 -6.72 -4.24
N LYS A 93 -23.31 -5.56 -3.60
CA LYS A 93 -24.51 -4.71 -3.72
C LYS A 93 -24.31 -3.52 -4.67
N SER A 94 -23.06 -3.06 -4.81
CA SER A 94 -22.73 -1.82 -5.52
C SER A 94 -21.39 -1.91 -6.25
N PRO A 95 -21.22 -2.87 -7.18
CA PRO A 95 -19.92 -3.22 -7.77
C PRO A 95 -19.22 -2.04 -8.47
N ALA A 96 -19.95 -1.27 -9.27
CA ALA A 96 -19.38 -0.10 -9.96
C ALA A 96 -18.93 0.99 -8.98
N ALA A 97 -19.72 1.25 -7.93
CA ALA A 97 -19.37 2.23 -6.90
C ALA A 97 -18.19 1.73 -6.06
N PHE A 98 -18.12 0.44 -5.77
CA PHE A 98 -16.99 -0.18 -5.06
C PHE A 98 -15.69 -0.05 -5.87
N VAL A 99 -15.71 -0.40 -7.16
CA VAL A 99 -14.53 -0.26 -8.04
C VAL A 99 -14.08 1.21 -8.13
N ALA A 100 -15.03 2.14 -8.29
CA ALA A 100 -14.71 3.57 -8.31
C ALA A 100 -14.12 4.05 -6.99
N HIS A 101 -14.66 3.59 -5.85
CA HIS A 101 -14.12 3.84 -4.53
C HIS A 101 -12.68 3.32 -4.40
N THR A 102 -12.43 2.06 -4.78
CA THR A 102 -11.11 1.42 -4.75
C THR A 102 -10.09 2.21 -5.55
N PHE A 103 -10.41 2.55 -6.80
CA PHE A 103 -9.56 3.37 -7.63
C PHE A 103 -9.24 4.73 -6.96
N LEU A 104 -10.27 5.45 -6.50
CA LEU A 104 -10.11 6.81 -5.97
C LEU A 104 -9.26 6.84 -4.69
N PHE A 105 -9.48 5.90 -3.77
CA PHE A 105 -8.74 5.93 -2.51
C PHE A 105 -7.28 5.50 -2.71
N ILE A 106 -7.02 4.51 -3.57
CA ILE A 106 -5.65 4.06 -3.85
C ILE A 106 -4.88 5.17 -4.54
N PHE A 107 -5.42 5.71 -5.63
CA PHE A 107 -4.79 6.80 -6.37
C PHE A 107 -4.50 8.00 -5.47
N SER A 108 -5.49 8.45 -4.69
CA SER A 108 -5.32 9.60 -3.79
C SER A 108 -4.30 9.31 -2.68
N GLY A 109 -4.32 8.12 -2.07
CA GLY A 109 -3.42 7.78 -0.98
C GLY A 109 -1.97 7.65 -1.45
N VAL A 110 -1.74 6.99 -2.59
CA VAL A 110 -0.42 6.91 -3.22
C VAL A 110 0.08 8.31 -3.60
N THR A 111 -0.77 9.14 -4.22
CA THR A 111 -0.41 10.51 -4.61
C THR A 111 -0.04 11.36 -3.40
N LEU A 112 -0.78 11.25 -2.29
CA LEU A 112 -0.46 11.94 -1.04
C LEU A 112 0.87 11.50 -0.46
N TYR A 113 1.15 10.19 -0.46
CA TYR A 113 2.44 9.67 -0.03
C TYR A 113 3.59 10.22 -0.89
N CYS A 114 3.48 10.12 -2.22
CA CYS A 114 4.53 10.59 -3.13
C CYS A 114 4.75 12.11 -3.00
N ALA A 115 3.68 12.90 -2.82
CA ALA A 115 3.79 14.33 -2.57
C ALA A 115 4.51 14.62 -1.24
N GLY A 116 4.19 13.88 -0.17
CA GLY A 116 4.82 14.01 1.13
C GLY A 116 6.29 13.61 1.11
N ASP A 117 6.63 12.51 0.46
CA ASP A 117 8.00 12.06 0.26
C ASP A 117 8.82 13.06 -0.56
N ALA A 118 8.26 13.57 -1.67
CA ALA A 118 8.91 14.61 -2.47
C ALA A 118 9.15 15.91 -1.69
N ALA A 119 8.27 16.27 -0.76
CA ALA A 119 8.35 17.52 0.00
C ALA A 119 9.21 17.43 1.27
N LEU A 120 9.26 16.26 1.92
CA LEU A 120 9.78 16.12 3.28
C LEU A 120 11.02 15.22 3.38
N ASN A 121 11.30 14.39 2.38
CA ASN A 121 12.43 13.48 2.43
C ASN A 121 13.76 14.25 2.27
N PRO A 122 14.64 14.23 3.29
CA PRO A 122 15.89 15.00 3.28
C PRO A 122 16.92 14.50 2.27
N ASN A 123 16.71 13.31 1.69
CA ASN A 123 17.60 12.75 0.66
C ASN A 123 17.43 13.48 -0.69
N HIS A 124 16.33 14.21 -0.87
CA HIS A 124 16.01 14.90 -2.12
C HIS A 124 16.49 16.36 -2.19
N LYS A 125 17.36 16.82 -1.27
CA LYS A 125 17.73 18.25 -1.17
C LYS A 125 18.33 18.84 -2.44
N GLU A 126 18.99 18.01 -3.25
CA GLU A 126 19.65 18.40 -4.50
C GLU A 126 18.78 18.08 -5.74
N GLU A 127 17.56 17.56 -5.56
CA GLU A 127 16.70 17.06 -6.63
C GLU A 127 15.36 17.82 -6.71
N ASP A 128 14.88 18.11 -7.91
CA ASP A 128 13.54 18.69 -8.10
C ASP A 128 12.44 17.62 -8.12
N ARG A 129 12.31 16.90 -6.99
CA ARG A 129 11.35 15.80 -6.84
C ARG A 129 9.91 16.23 -6.91
N MET A 130 9.61 17.49 -6.60
CA MET A 130 8.26 18.03 -6.72
C MET A 130 7.86 18.20 -8.19
N THR A 131 8.80 18.55 -9.07
CA THR A 131 8.56 18.57 -10.51
C THR A 131 8.35 17.15 -11.05
N THR A 132 9.19 16.19 -10.67
CA THR A 132 9.00 14.77 -11.05
C THR A 132 7.66 14.24 -10.55
N PHE A 133 7.27 14.54 -9.31
CA PHE A 133 5.96 14.16 -8.79
C PHE A 133 4.83 14.66 -9.70
N LYS A 134 4.86 15.95 -10.09
CA LYS A 134 3.84 16.55 -10.96
C LYS A 134 3.79 15.92 -12.36
N SER A 135 4.93 15.51 -12.92
CA SER A 135 4.98 14.89 -14.25
C SER A 135 4.66 13.38 -14.21
N GLU A 136 5.03 12.68 -13.14
CA GLU A 136 4.98 11.21 -13.05
C GLU A 136 3.80 10.67 -12.24
N THR A 137 2.94 11.53 -11.66
CA THR A 137 1.74 11.08 -10.91
C THR A 137 0.88 10.10 -11.72
N TYR A 138 0.88 10.23 -13.06
CA TYR A 138 0.14 9.34 -13.96
C TYR A 138 0.60 7.87 -13.89
N ASN A 139 1.86 7.57 -13.55
CA ASN A 139 2.30 6.18 -13.43
C ASN A 139 1.57 5.42 -12.30
N SER A 140 1.19 6.13 -11.23
CA SER A 140 0.40 5.55 -10.12
C SER A 140 -1.03 5.16 -10.53
N TYR A 141 -1.56 5.76 -11.60
CA TYR A 141 -2.88 5.45 -12.15
C TYR A 141 -2.95 4.01 -12.71
N VAL A 142 -1.88 3.56 -13.37
CA VAL A 142 -1.81 2.24 -14.02
C VAL A 142 -1.95 1.12 -12.98
N GLY A 143 -1.19 1.21 -11.89
CA GLY A 143 -1.29 0.26 -10.78
C GLY A 143 -2.64 0.31 -10.07
N SER A 144 -3.15 1.51 -9.76
CA SER A 144 -4.42 1.68 -9.03
C SER A 144 -5.61 1.09 -9.77
N ASN A 145 -5.66 1.23 -11.09
CA ASN A 145 -6.73 0.64 -11.89
C ASN A 145 -6.69 -0.87 -11.85
N THR A 146 -5.51 -1.48 -11.97
CA THR A 146 -5.37 -2.93 -12.07
C THR A 146 -5.72 -3.67 -10.78
N ALA A 147 -5.78 -2.99 -9.63
CA ALA A 147 -6.24 -3.55 -8.34
C ALA A 147 -7.76 -3.80 -8.25
N TRP A 148 -8.54 -3.54 -9.30
CA TRP A 148 -9.99 -3.80 -9.34
C TRP A 148 -10.40 -5.26 -9.05
N PHE A 149 -9.44 -6.20 -9.07
CA PHE A 149 -9.69 -7.61 -8.79
C PHE A 149 -9.84 -7.95 -7.29
N GLU A 150 -9.46 -7.04 -6.38
CA GLU A 150 -9.52 -7.28 -4.92
C GLU A 150 -10.81 -7.98 -4.44
N PRO A 151 -12.01 -7.59 -4.91
CA PRO A 151 -13.26 -8.19 -4.42
C PRO A 151 -13.46 -9.65 -4.78
N TYR A 152 -12.73 -10.18 -5.76
CA TYR A 152 -12.84 -11.58 -6.18
C TYR A 152 -11.96 -12.52 -5.36
N VAL A 153 -10.96 -11.99 -4.65
CA VAL A 153 -10.01 -12.78 -3.85
C VAL A 153 -10.72 -13.58 -2.75
N PRO A 154 -11.62 -13.00 -1.92
CA PRO A 154 -12.30 -13.74 -0.87
C PRO A 154 -13.21 -14.85 -1.44
N VAL A 155 -13.79 -14.62 -2.62
CA VAL A 155 -14.61 -15.61 -3.34
C VAL A 155 -13.75 -16.78 -3.81
N ALA A 156 -12.56 -16.52 -4.33
CA ALA A 156 -11.62 -17.56 -4.74
C ALA A 156 -11.12 -18.37 -3.53
N VAL A 157 -10.74 -17.70 -2.43
CA VAL A 157 -10.33 -18.36 -1.18
C VAL A 157 -11.47 -19.22 -0.62
N ALA A 158 -12.71 -18.70 -0.61
CA ALA A 158 -13.87 -19.46 -0.15
C ALA A 158 -14.12 -20.73 -0.97
N LYS A 159 -13.89 -20.68 -2.29
CA LYS A 159 -14.01 -21.85 -3.17
C LYS A 159 -12.96 -22.92 -2.89
N LEU A 160 -11.75 -22.53 -2.51
CA LEU A 160 -10.63 -23.46 -2.33
C LEU A 160 -10.51 -24.00 -0.90
N ALA A 161 -10.71 -23.13 0.10
CA ALA A 161 -10.47 -23.43 1.51
C ALA A 161 -11.74 -23.34 2.38
N GLY A 162 -12.90 -23.13 1.75
CA GLY A 162 -14.20 -23.06 2.40
C GLY A 162 -14.62 -21.66 2.85
N PRO A 163 -15.93 -21.43 3.11
CA PRO A 163 -16.46 -20.09 3.41
C PRO A 163 -15.82 -19.38 4.59
N ALA A 164 -15.46 -20.12 5.64
CA ALA A 164 -14.81 -19.57 6.84
C ALA A 164 -13.42 -18.99 6.54
N ALA A 165 -12.65 -19.62 5.63
CA ALA A 165 -11.36 -19.09 5.20
C ALA A 165 -11.55 -17.80 4.40
N GLY A 166 -12.53 -17.79 3.48
CA GLY A 166 -12.86 -16.61 2.69
C GLY A 166 -13.35 -15.41 3.51
N SER A 167 -14.09 -15.65 4.60
CA SER A 167 -14.58 -14.58 5.49
C SER A 167 -13.62 -14.20 6.62
N SER A 168 -12.51 -14.93 6.79
CA SER A 168 -11.47 -14.60 7.77
C SER A 168 -10.78 -13.28 7.44
N TRP A 169 -10.13 -12.62 8.40
CA TRP A 169 -9.29 -11.44 8.13
C TRP A 169 -8.21 -11.72 7.07
N LEU A 170 -7.61 -12.92 7.11
CA LEU A 170 -6.63 -13.35 6.13
C LEU A 170 -7.21 -13.37 4.70
N GLY A 171 -8.35 -14.03 4.51
CA GLY A 171 -8.96 -14.21 3.19
C GLY A 171 -9.73 -12.99 2.67
N SER A 172 -10.35 -12.22 3.57
CA SER A 172 -11.24 -11.11 3.22
C SER A 172 -10.57 -9.74 3.18
N ALA A 173 -9.41 -9.57 3.84
CA ALA A 173 -8.74 -8.29 3.94
C ALA A 173 -7.24 -8.38 3.60
N LEU A 174 -6.47 -9.24 4.29
CA LEU A 174 -5.02 -9.26 4.15
C LEU A 174 -4.55 -9.76 2.77
N LEU A 175 -5.06 -10.90 2.29
CA LEU A 175 -4.69 -11.43 0.98
C LEU A 175 -5.10 -10.51 -0.19
N PRO A 176 -6.35 -9.98 -0.26
CA PRO A 176 -6.72 -9.01 -1.27
C PRO A 176 -5.76 -7.80 -1.29
N ALA A 177 -5.51 -7.19 -0.13
CA ALA A 177 -4.61 -6.04 -0.03
C ALA A 177 -3.18 -6.40 -0.44
N THR A 178 -2.67 -7.58 -0.04
CA THR A 178 -1.31 -8.03 -0.39
C THR A 178 -1.15 -8.16 -1.91
N LEU A 179 -2.15 -8.73 -2.58
CA LEU A 179 -2.16 -8.85 -4.02
C LEU A 179 -2.29 -7.48 -4.70
N ALA A 180 -3.11 -6.58 -4.17
CA ALA A 180 -3.22 -5.22 -4.68
C ALA A 180 -1.89 -4.45 -4.59
N TYR A 181 -1.20 -4.50 -3.45
CA TYR A 181 0.15 -3.95 -3.32
C TYR A 181 1.12 -4.59 -4.31
N SER A 182 1.05 -5.92 -4.48
CA SER A 182 1.90 -6.63 -5.43
C SER A 182 1.67 -6.15 -6.87
N THR A 183 0.41 -5.91 -7.25
CA THR A 183 0.04 -5.37 -8.56
C THR A 183 0.44 -3.90 -8.70
N VAL A 184 0.18 -3.05 -7.70
CA VAL A 184 0.48 -1.62 -7.77
C VAL A 184 1.98 -1.39 -7.91
N LYS A 185 2.82 -1.96 -7.03
CA LYS A 185 4.27 -1.73 -7.14
C LYS A 185 4.86 -2.48 -8.33
N GLY A 186 4.40 -3.71 -8.56
CA GLY A 186 4.95 -4.53 -9.64
C GLY A 186 4.61 -4.00 -11.03
N VAL A 187 3.34 -3.70 -11.30
CA VAL A 187 2.89 -3.24 -12.63
C VAL A 187 2.98 -1.73 -12.75
N GLY A 188 2.62 -0.98 -11.71
CA GLY A 188 2.61 0.47 -11.72
C GLY A 188 4.00 1.09 -11.56
N TRP A 189 4.88 0.49 -10.75
CA TRP A 189 6.20 1.05 -10.44
C TRP A 189 7.37 0.18 -10.92
N ASN A 190 7.09 -0.93 -11.60
CA ASN A 190 8.09 -1.87 -12.10
C ASN A 190 9.04 -2.43 -11.01
N ASP A 191 8.50 -2.59 -9.79
CA ASP A 191 9.20 -3.10 -8.61
C ASP A 191 9.19 -4.64 -8.61
N TRP A 192 10.04 -5.26 -9.45
CA TRP A 192 10.18 -6.72 -9.57
C TRP A 192 11.63 -7.17 -9.52
N GLY A 193 11.92 -8.06 -8.56
CA GLY A 193 13.25 -8.61 -8.40
C GLY A 193 14.34 -7.54 -8.40
N ASN A 194 15.37 -7.73 -9.22
CA ASN A 194 16.50 -6.81 -9.20
C ASN A 194 16.18 -5.39 -9.70
N SER A 195 15.15 -5.19 -10.53
CA SER A 195 14.84 -3.86 -11.09
C SER A 195 14.27 -2.89 -10.07
N GLY A 196 13.81 -3.40 -8.93
CA GLY A 196 13.20 -2.61 -7.87
C GLY A 196 14.11 -2.33 -6.69
N LEU A 197 15.37 -2.77 -6.72
CA LEU A 197 16.29 -2.63 -5.59
C LEU A 197 16.87 -1.22 -5.52
N ASN A 198 17.03 -0.70 -4.30
CA ASN A 198 17.86 0.48 -4.06
C ASN A 198 19.35 0.10 -3.91
N GLU A 199 20.25 1.09 -3.84
CA GLU A 199 21.70 0.86 -3.79
C GLU A 199 22.15 -0.06 -2.63
N LEU A 200 21.57 0.11 -1.43
CA LEU A 200 21.89 -0.75 -0.29
C LEU A 200 21.37 -2.18 -0.50
N GLU A 201 20.17 -2.32 -1.07
CA GLU A 201 19.60 -3.62 -1.42
C GLU A 201 20.44 -4.32 -2.49
N GLU A 202 20.87 -3.63 -3.55
CA GLU A 202 21.78 -4.17 -4.55
C GLU A 202 23.07 -4.70 -3.91
N LYS A 203 23.71 -3.88 -3.07
CA LYS A 203 24.91 -4.26 -2.30
C LYS A 203 24.69 -5.49 -1.43
N MET A 204 23.61 -5.52 -0.63
CA MET A 204 23.30 -6.65 0.26
C MET A 204 23.04 -7.96 -0.48
N ASN A 205 22.61 -7.87 -1.74
CA ASN A 205 22.31 -9.00 -2.62
C ASN A 205 23.43 -9.33 -3.61
N GLY A 206 24.53 -8.57 -3.63
CA GLY A 206 25.66 -8.79 -4.54
C GLY A 206 25.30 -8.54 -6.01
N VAL A 207 24.35 -7.65 -6.26
CA VAL A 207 23.94 -7.18 -7.60
C VAL A 207 24.50 -5.76 -7.78
N GLY A 208 24.88 -5.35 -8.98
CA GLY A 208 25.31 -3.97 -9.26
C GLY A 208 26.69 -3.56 -8.74
N VAL A 209 27.41 -4.44 -8.03
CA VAL A 209 28.81 -4.18 -7.63
C VAL A 209 29.72 -4.47 -8.83
N GLU A 210 30.24 -3.42 -9.49
CA GLU A 210 31.37 -3.57 -10.40
C GLU A 210 32.53 -4.27 -9.67
N LYS A 211 33.10 -5.29 -10.32
CA LYS A 211 34.31 -5.98 -9.86
C LYS A 211 35.55 -5.11 -10.07
#